data_AF-C4KDT2-F1
#
_entry.id   AF-C4KDT2-F1
#
_cell.length_a   1.000
_cell.length_b   1.000
_cell.length_c   1.000
_cell.angle_alpha   90.00
_cell.angle_beta   90.00
_cell.angle_gamma   90.00
#
_symmetry.space_group_name_H-M   'P 1'
#
loop_
_entity.id
_entity.type
_entity.pdbx_description
1 polymer ?
#
loop_
_entity_poly.entity_id
_entity_poly.type
_entity_poly.pdbx_seq_one_letter_code
_entity_poly.pdbx_strand_id
1 'polypeptide(L)'
;MKDKIVEILRQIYDPEIPINIYDLGLVREIKVEDNRVFVRLIFTANKGCTLADLMAVQVKYKLMKAFPDYNVEVKSDFNEEWNIGYATETGRLMLEEIYGKEAVDALANKTKIEEIVSINKVRLEDFDPREYMKKAVDERYKRFKEWYDKHDILISH
;
A
#
# COMPACT_ATOMS: atom_id res chain seq x y z
N MET A 1 13.93 -18.97 6.96
CA MET A 1 13.24 -18.14 7.98
C MET A 1 12.74 -16.83 7.39
N LYS A 2 13.60 -16.07 6.70
CA LYS A 2 13.20 -14.82 6.04
C LYS A 2 12.02 -15.00 5.09
N ASP A 3 11.98 -16.08 4.30
CA ASP A 3 10.86 -16.36 3.39
C ASP A 3 9.53 -16.55 4.13
N LYS A 4 9.54 -17.28 5.25
CA LYS A 4 8.36 -17.45 6.11
C LYS A 4 7.88 -16.12 6.72
N ILE A 5 8.82 -15.22 7.07
CA ILE A 5 8.47 -13.86 7.51
C ILE A 5 7.76 -13.12 6.36
N VAL A 6 8.33 -13.16 5.14
CA VAL A 6 7.73 -12.52 3.96
C VAL A 6 6.33 -13.07 3.67
N GLU A 7 6.14 -14.39 3.74
CA GLU A 7 4.81 -15.01 3.59
C GLU A 7 3.79 -14.49 4.61
N ILE A 8 4.19 -14.34 5.88
CA ILE A 8 3.33 -13.78 6.93
C ILE A 8 3.00 -12.31 6.65
N LEU A 9 3.99 -11.52 6.23
CA LEU A 9 3.81 -10.11 5.91
C LEU A 9 2.90 -9.92 4.68
N ARG A 10 2.92 -10.85 3.72
CA ARG A 10 2.00 -10.87 2.57
C ARG A 10 0.55 -11.15 2.93
N GLN A 11 0.26 -11.63 4.14
CA GLN A 11 -1.10 -11.81 4.65
C GLN A 11 -1.63 -10.59 5.41
N ILE A 12 -0.89 -9.49 5.41
CA ILE A 12 -1.29 -8.25 6.08
C ILE A 12 -1.52 -7.21 4.98
N TYR A 13 -2.74 -6.69 4.93
CA TYR A 13 -3.20 -5.77 3.89
C TYR A 13 -3.35 -4.36 4.44
N ASP A 14 -3.00 -3.37 3.63
CA ASP A 14 -3.29 -1.99 3.95
C ASP A 14 -4.82 -1.76 3.80
N PRO A 15 -5.51 -1.21 4.82
CA PRO A 15 -6.96 -1.06 4.76
C PRO A 15 -7.46 0.01 3.77
N GLU A 16 -6.60 0.95 3.35
CA GLU A 16 -6.93 2.00 2.38
C GLU A 16 -6.56 1.59 0.95
N ILE A 17 -5.44 0.89 0.80
CA ILE A 17 -4.95 0.35 -0.46
C ILE A 17 -4.90 -1.17 -0.29
N PRO A 18 -5.82 -1.94 -0.90
CA PRO A 18 -6.12 -3.33 -0.52
C PRO A 18 -5.06 -4.33 -1.00
N ILE A 19 -3.79 -3.92 -1.03
CA ILE A 19 -2.59 -4.67 -1.40
C ILE A 19 -1.85 -5.00 -0.11
N ASN A 20 -1.17 -6.14 -0.08
CA ASN A 20 -0.40 -6.51 1.09
C ASN A 20 0.80 -5.58 1.32
N ILE A 21 1.16 -5.37 2.59
CA ILE A 21 2.18 -4.41 3.01
C ILE A 21 3.58 -4.71 2.43
N TYR A 22 3.84 -5.97 2.07
CA TYR A 22 5.11 -6.37 1.47
C TYR A 22 5.15 -5.96 0.00
N ASP A 23 4.14 -6.34 -0.79
CA ASP A 23 4.08 -6.04 -2.21
C ASP A 23 3.84 -4.54 -2.46
N LEU A 24 3.17 -3.84 -1.55
CA LEU A 24 3.05 -2.37 -1.54
C LEU A 24 4.37 -1.66 -1.20
N GLY A 25 5.37 -2.38 -0.67
CA GLY A 25 6.69 -1.82 -0.38
C GLY A 25 6.81 -1.08 0.95
N LEU A 26 5.85 -1.29 1.87
CA LEU A 26 5.87 -0.69 3.21
C LEU A 26 6.92 -1.34 4.12
N VAL A 27 7.29 -2.60 3.85
CA VAL A 27 8.35 -3.31 4.57
C VAL A 27 9.71 -2.93 3.98
N ARG A 28 10.50 -2.16 4.73
CA ARG A 28 11.81 -1.66 4.25
C ARG A 28 13.00 -2.48 4.69
N GLU A 29 12.86 -3.15 5.82
CA GLU A 29 13.96 -3.93 6.37
C GLU A 29 13.41 -5.14 7.13
N ILE A 30 14.06 -6.27 6.91
CA ILE A 30 13.86 -7.50 7.68
C ILE A 30 15.25 -8.00 8.07
N LYS A 31 15.53 -7.98 9.38
CA LYS A 31 16.76 -8.51 9.97
C LYS A 31 16.41 -9.69 10.88
N VAL A 32 17.21 -10.74 10.78
CA VAL A 32 17.09 -11.94 11.61
C VAL A 32 18.47 -12.26 12.12
N GLU A 33 18.68 -12.08 13.42
CA GLU A 33 19.97 -12.27 14.09
C GLU A 33 19.72 -12.99 15.42
N ASP A 34 20.41 -14.10 15.66
CA ASP A 34 20.18 -14.99 16.79
C ASP A 34 18.69 -15.33 16.97
N ASN A 35 18.12 -14.99 18.13
CA ASN A 35 16.70 -15.11 18.46
C ASN A 35 15.96 -13.76 18.36
N ARG A 36 16.36 -12.89 17.43
CA ARG A 36 15.72 -11.59 17.21
C ARG A 36 15.23 -11.44 15.77
N VAL A 37 14.00 -10.97 15.62
CA VAL A 37 13.42 -10.57 14.34
C VAL A 37 13.12 -9.08 14.42
N PHE A 38 13.70 -8.31 13.52
CA PHE A 38 13.45 -6.88 13.39
C PHE A 38 12.80 -6.59 12.04
N VAL A 39 11.70 -5.83 12.07
CA VAL A 39 11.00 -5.35 10.87
C VAL A 39 10.86 -3.84 10.92
N ARG A 40 11.34 -3.15 9.88
CA ARG A 40 11.12 -1.71 9.69
C ARG A 40 9.99 -1.49 8.69
N LEU A 41 8.99 -0.72 9.10
CA LEU A 41 7.83 -0.33 8.30
C LEU A 41 7.88 1.16 8.01
N ILE A 42 7.51 1.55 6.80
CA ILE A 42 7.10 2.91 6.45
C ILE A 42 5.62 2.90 6.09
N PHE A 43 5.02 4.07 5.92
CA PHE A 43 3.58 4.18 5.64
C PHE A 43 3.33 5.14 4.48
N THR A 44 2.21 4.92 3.79
CA THR A 44 1.66 5.85 2.80
C THR A 44 1.10 7.12 3.46
N ALA A 45 0.67 7.02 4.72
CA ALA A 45 0.14 8.11 5.53
C ALA A 45 1.14 8.67 6.56
N ASN A 46 0.86 9.89 7.03
CA ASN A 46 1.70 10.61 7.99
C ASN A 46 1.56 10.09 9.44
N LYS A 47 2.45 10.59 10.30
CA LYS A 47 2.50 10.27 11.74
C LYS A 47 1.19 10.64 12.44
N GLY A 48 0.69 9.76 13.30
CA GLY A 48 -0.58 9.94 14.04
C GLY A 48 -1.79 9.27 13.39
N CYS A 49 -1.61 8.58 12.27
CA CYS A 49 -2.64 7.75 11.67
C CYS A 49 -2.86 6.46 12.49
N THR A 50 -4.08 6.27 12.99
CA THR A 50 -4.47 5.09 13.78
C THR A 50 -4.33 3.78 13.00
N LEU A 51 -4.49 3.82 11.68
CA LEU A 51 -4.32 2.67 10.79
C LEU A 51 -2.87 2.17 10.75
N ALA A 52 -1.90 3.08 10.72
CA ALA A 52 -0.49 2.74 10.71
C ALA A 52 -0.10 1.97 11.99
N ASP A 53 -0.58 2.43 13.14
CA ASP A 53 -0.34 1.78 14.43
C ASP A 53 -0.96 0.38 14.48
N LEU A 54 -2.20 0.23 13.99
CA LEU A 54 -2.87 -1.07 13.91
C LEU A 54 -2.12 -2.06 13.01
N MET A 55 -1.62 -1.61 11.86
CA MET A 55 -0.80 -2.45 10.97
C MET A 55 0.50 -2.90 11.65
N ALA A 56 1.21 -1.99 12.33
CA ALA A 56 2.43 -2.35 13.06
C ALA A 56 2.15 -3.36 14.19
N VAL A 57 1.04 -3.21 14.91
CA VAL A 57 0.59 -4.19 15.92
C VAL A 57 0.28 -5.54 15.29
N GLN A 58 -0.42 -5.55 14.14
CA GLN A 58 -0.75 -6.79 13.44
C GLN A 58 0.49 -7.53 12.96
N VAL A 59 1.48 -6.81 12.43
CA VAL A 59 2.79 -7.36 12.04
C VAL A 59 3.46 -8.00 13.25
N LYS A 60 3.56 -7.27 14.37
CA LYS A 60 4.19 -7.79 15.59
C LYS A 60 3.48 -9.03 16.10
N TYR A 61 2.15 -8.99 16.17
CA TYR A 61 1.33 -10.11 16.63
C TYR A 61 1.51 -11.37 15.78
N LYS A 62 1.38 -11.26 14.44
CA LYS A 62 1.50 -12.42 13.54
C LYS A 62 2.91 -13.03 13.60
N LEU A 63 3.95 -12.21 13.68
CA LEU A 63 5.33 -12.69 13.78
C LEU A 63 5.62 -13.35 15.14
N MET A 64 5.17 -12.77 16.25
CA MET A 64 5.32 -13.39 17.58
C MET A 64 4.61 -14.74 17.65
N LYS A 65 3.42 -14.85 17.05
CA LYS A 65 2.67 -16.11 16.99
C LYS A 65 3.39 -17.18 16.16
N ALA A 66 4.02 -16.79 15.06
CA ALA A 66 4.72 -17.72 14.17
C ALA A 66 6.12 -18.12 14.69
N PHE A 67 6.73 -17.29 15.54
CA PHE A 67 8.08 -17.45 16.06
C PHE A 67 8.09 -17.18 17.59
N PRO A 68 7.51 -18.07 18.42
CA PRO A 68 7.33 -17.84 19.86
C PRO A 68 8.64 -17.71 20.64
N ASP A 69 9.72 -18.34 20.16
CA ASP A 69 11.04 -18.31 20.81
C ASP A 69 11.90 -17.09 20.39
N TYR A 70 11.36 -16.20 19.55
CA TYR A 70 12.06 -15.03 19.04
C TYR A 70 11.55 -13.73 19.67
N ASN A 71 12.48 -12.82 19.98
CA ASN A 71 12.14 -11.45 20.31
C ASN A 71 11.82 -10.67 19.03
N VAL A 72 10.57 -10.28 18.85
CA VAL A 72 10.10 -9.55 17.66
C VAL A 72 10.01 -8.06 17.95
N GLU A 73 10.79 -7.28 17.21
CA GLU A 73 10.77 -5.82 17.21
C GLU A 73 10.20 -5.31 15.87
N VAL A 74 9.25 -4.39 15.95
CA VAL A 74 8.67 -3.71 14.79
C VAL A 74 8.85 -2.22 14.99
N LYS A 75 9.48 -1.57 14.01
CA LYS A 75 9.74 -0.13 14.03
C LYS A 75 8.99 0.56 12.91
N SER A 76 8.09 1.47 13.29
CA SER A 76 7.45 2.43 12.39
C SER A 76 8.40 3.60 12.12
N ASP A 77 8.78 3.79 10.87
CA ASP A 77 9.64 4.87 10.41
C ASP A 77 8.83 5.87 9.59
N PHE A 78 8.60 7.04 10.18
CA PHE A 78 7.85 8.13 9.56
C PHE A 78 8.75 9.20 8.91
N ASN A 79 10.07 8.99 8.93
CA ASN A 79 11.02 9.93 8.32
C ASN A 79 11.29 9.61 6.84
N GLU A 80 10.94 8.41 6.39
CA GLU A 80 11.05 7.98 5.01
C GLU A 80 9.66 8.00 4.36
N GLU A 81 9.46 8.88 3.39
CA GLU A 81 8.22 8.94 2.61
C GLU A 81 8.15 7.76 1.64
N TRP A 82 6.98 7.11 1.59
CA TRP A 82 6.73 6.07 0.62
C TRP A 82 6.70 6.65 -0.81
N ASN A 83 7.30 5.93 -1.75
CA ASN A 83 7.14 6.19 -3.17
C ASN A 83 6.80 4.89 -3.91
N ILE A 84 6.15 5.04 -5.07
CA ILE A 84 5.71 3.92 -5.90
C ILE A 84 6.84 2.98 -6.34
N GLY A 85 8.09 3.48 -6.40
CA GLY A 85 9.26 2.67 -6.71
C GLY A 85 9.59 1.62 -5.63
N TYR A 86 8.96 1.69 -4.46
CA TYR A 86 9.08 0.67 -3.42
C TYR A 86 8.14 -0.51 -3.62
N ALA A 87 7.04 -0.33 -4.36
CA ALA A 87 6.15 -1.43 -4.66
C ALA A 87 6.90 -2.49 -5.49
N THR A 88 6.64 -3.76 -5.17
CA THR A 88 7.11 -4.88 -5.99
C THR A 88 6.44 -4.85 -7.37
N GLU A 89 6.93 -5.65 -8.31
CA GLU A 89 6.27 -5.80 -9.61
C GLU A 89 4.79 -6.19 -9.47
N THR A 90 4.49 -7.18 -8.62
CA THR A 90 3.11 -7.58 -8.29
C THR A 90 2.31 -6.43 -7.70
N GLY A 91 2.88 -5.69 -6.74
CA GLY A 91 2.21 -4.56 -6.11
C GLY A 91 1.93 -3.44 -7.12
N ARG A 92 2.86 -3.16 -8.04
CA ARG A 92 2.65 -2.19 -9.12
C ARG A 92 1.52 -2.64 -10.04
N LEU A 93 1.48 -3.89 -10.48
CA LEU A 93 0.41 -4.41 -11.32
C LEU A 93 -0.96 -4.29 -10.63
N MET A 94 -1.05 -4.59 -9.33
CA MET A 94 -2.28 -4.40 -8.56
C MET A 94 -2.68 -2.92 -8.47
N LEU A 95 -1.72 -2.01 -8.26
CA LEU A 95 -1.99 -0.56 -8.28
C LEU A 95 -2.48 -0.10 -9.65
N GLU A 96 -1.93 -0.63 -10.74
CA GLU A 96 -2.38 -0.34 -12.11
C GLU A 96 -3.79 -0.90 -12.36
N GLU A 97 -4.13 -2.07 -11.81
CA GLU A 97 -5.46 -2.65 -11.90
C GLU A 97 -6.51 -1.82 -11.13
N ILE A 98 -6.16 -1.32 -9.93
CA ILE A 98 -7.07 -0.55 -9.08
C ILE A 98 -7.21 0.89 -9.56
N TYR A 99 -6.09 1.56 -9.87
CA TYR A 99 -6.04 3.01 -10.12
C TYR A 99 -5.83 3.38 -11.59
N GLY A 100 -5.44 2.43 -12.44
CA GLY A 100 -5.09 2.66 -13.84
C GLY A 100 -3.61 2.96 -14.03
N LYS A 101 -3.06 2.47 -15.14
CA LYS A 101 -1.64 2.60 -15.49
C LYS A 101 -1.17 4.06 -15.56
N GLU A 102 -1.99 4.95 -16.12
CA GLU A 102 -1.66 6.38 -16.24
C GLU A 102 -1.46 7.04 -14.87
N ALA A 103 -2.30 6.71 -13.89
CA ALA A 103 -2.19 7.25 -12.54
C ALA A 103 -0.94 6.74 -11.81
N VAL A 104 -0.62 5.46 -11.98
CA VAL A 104 0.59 4.84 -11.41
C VAL A 104 1.86 5.40 -12.05
N ASP A 105 1.87 5.58 -13.37
CA ASP A 105 2.99 6.18 -14.10
C ASP A 105 3.19 7.65 -13.69
N ALA A 106 2.12 8.41 -13.46
CA ALA A 106 2.20 9.79 -12.95
C ALA A 106 2.83 9.86 -11.55
N LEU A 107 2.47 8.91 -10.65
CA LEU A 107 3.10 8.79 -9.33
C LEU A 107 4.60 8.45 -9.43
N ALA A 108 5.00 7.67 -10.44
CA ALA A 108 6.39 7.29 -10.65
C ALA A 108 7.24 8.45 -11.19
N ASN A 109 6.67 9.26 -12.07
CA ASN A 109 7.37 10.34 -12.75
C ASN A 109 7.39 11.65 -11.97
N LYS A 110 6.74 11.71 -10.78
CA LYS A 110 6.50 12.96 -10.02
C LYS A 110 5.98 14.07 -10.95
N THR A 111 5.12 13.71 -11.90
CA THR A 111 4.58 14.64 -12.89
C THR A 111 3.98 15.81 -12.14
N LYS A 112 4.48 17.02 -12.41
CA LYS A 112 4.06 18.17 -11.62
C LYS A 112 2.62 18.53 -11.99
N ILE A 113 1.88 19.09 -11.04
CA ILE A 113 0.48 19.47 -11.23
C ILE A 113 0.33 20.41 -12.45
N GLU A 114 1.34 21.25 -12.72
CA GLU A 114 1.35 22.17 -13.88
C GLU A 114 1.37 21.42 -15.23
N GLU A 115 1.99 20.24 -15.29
CA GLU A 115 1.99 19.38 -16.47
C GLU A 115 0.64 18.67 -16.66
N ILE A 116 0.02 18.21 -15.58
CA ILE A 116 -1.32 17.58 -15.64
C ILE A 116 -2.37 18.59 -16.11
N VAL A 117 -2.32 19.82 -15.60
CA VAL A 117 -3.26 20.90 -15.96
C VAL A 117 -3.10 21.33 -17.42
N SER A 118 -1.90 21.21 -18.00
CA SER A 118 -1.65 21.54 -19.41
C SER A 118 -1.94 20.38 -20.38
N ILE A 119 -1.76 19.13 -19.95
CA ILE A 119 -1.95 17.93 -20.79
C ILE A 119 -3.43 17.59 -20.99
N ASN A 120 -4.28 17.81 -19.98
CA ASN A 120 -5.62 17.21 -19.99
C ASN A 120 -6.62 17.80 -21.00
N LYS A 121 -6.29 18.88 -21.75
CA LYS A 121 -7.22 19.55 -22.69
C LYS A 121 -8.62 19.83 -22.11
N VAL A 122 -8.78 19.77 -20.79
CA VAL A 122 -10.00 20.20 -20.11
C VAL A 122 -9.93 21.70 -20.18
N ARG A 123 -10.76 22.30 -21.04
CA ARG A 123 -11.04 23.72 -20.90
C ARG A 123 -11.62 23.87 -19.50
N LEU A 124 -10.90 24.56 -18.63
CA LEU A 124 -11.34 24.84 -17.25
C LEU A 124 -12.74 25.48 -17.24
N GLU A 125 -13.10 26.13 -18.35
CA GLU A 125 -14.42 26.71 -18.66
C GLU A 125 -15.58 25.71 -18.58
N ASP A 126 -15.35 24.42 -18.89
CA ASP A 126 -16.37 23.36 -18.94
C ASP A 126 -16.20 22.29 -17.84
N PHE A 127 -15.25 22.47 -16.91
CA PHE A 127 -14.95 21.50 -15.87
C PHE A 127 -15.89 21.67 -14.66
N ASP A 128 -16.84 20.74 -14.48
CA ASP A 128 -17.57 20.61 -13.22
C ASP A 128 -16.81 19.65 -12.27
N PRO A 129 -16.18 20.17 -11.19
CA PRO A 129 -15.43 19.34 -10.24
C PRO A 129 -16.33 18.36 -9.48
N ARG A 130 -17.62 18.68 -9.28
CA ARG A 130 -18.56 17.79 -8.58
C ARG A 130 -18.95 16.62 -9.46
N GLU A 131 -19.27 16.89 -10.73
CA GLU A 131 -19.61 15.83 -11.68
C GLU A 131 -18.40 14.93 -11.95
N TYR A 132 -17.22 15.53 -12.12
CA TYR A 132 -15.96 14.78 -12.24
C TYR A 132 -15.71 13.89 -11.02
N MET A 133 -15.79 14.45 -9.81
CA MET A 133 -15.54 13.68 -8.59
C MET A 133 -16.54 12.55 -8.41
N LYS A 134 -17.83 12.79 -8.71
CA LYS A 134 -18.85 11.74 -8.67
C LYS A 134 -18.51 10.58 -9.60
N LYS A 135 -18.23 10.87 -10.88
CA LYS A 135 -17.84 9.85 -11.87
C LYS A 135 -16.58 9.10 -11.45
N ALA A 136 -15.55 9.82 -10.99
CA ALA A 136 -14.29 9.23 -10.56
C ALA A 136 -14.46 8.31 -9.35
N VAL A 137 -15.27 8.70 -8.35
CA VAL A 137 -15.56 7.88 -7.17
C VAL A 137 -16.34 6.63 -7.57
N ASP A 138 -17.40 6.76 -8.38
CA ASP A 138 -18.22 5.64 -8.83
C ASP A 138 -17.39 4.63 -9.63
N GLU A 139 -16.57 5.10 -10.57
CA GLU A 139 -15.67 4.25 -11.36
C GLU A 139 -14.59 3.58 -10.51
N ARG A 140 -13.95 4.32 -9.59
CA ARG A 140 -12.91 3.77 -8.71
C ARG A 140 -13.49 2.72 -7.77
N TYR A 141 -14.66 2.98 -7.19
CA TYR A 141 -15.36 2.02 -6.34
C TYR A 141 -15.74 0.75 -7.11
N LYS A 142 -16.25 0.90 -8.33
CA LYS A 142 -16.57 -0.25 -9.20
C LYS A 142 -15.33 -1.10 -9.48
N ARG A 143 -14.22 -0.48 -9.93
CA ARG A 143 -12.96 -1.18 -10.20
C ARG A 143 -12.41 -1.88 -8.95
N PHE A 144 -12.41 -1.17 -7.83
CA PHE A 144 -11.99 -1.73 -6.54
C PHE A 144 -12.83 -2.96 -6.17
N LYS A 145 -14.16 -2.89 -6.31
CA LYS A 145 -15.06 -4.00 -5.96
C LYS A 145 -14.86 -5.20 -6.88
N GLU A 146 -14.76 -4.99 -8.19
CA GLU A 146 -14.48 -6.05 -9.17
C GLU A 146 -13.13 -6.72 -8.89
N TRP A 147 -12.11 -5.92 -8.58
CA TRP A 147 -10.80 -6.41 -8.19
C TRP A 147 -10.86 -7.24 -6.91
N TYR A 148 -11.56 -6.72 -5.91
CA TYR A 148 -11.71 -7.35 -4.60
C TYR A 148 -12.42 -8.71 -4.70
N ASP A 149 -13.55 -8.77 -5.42
CA ASP A 149 -14.33 -10.00 -5.64
C ASP A 149 -13.52 -11.06 -6.42
N LYS A 150 -12.61 -10.62 -7.29
CA LYS A 150 -11.73 -11.50 -8.08
C LYS A 150 -10.59 -12.12 -7.25
N HIS A 151 -10.11 -11.45 -6.21
CA HIS A 151 -8.88 -11.83 -5.50
C HIS A 151 -9.09 -12.43 -4.09
N ASP A 152 -10.34 -12.57 -3.65
CA ASP A 152 -10.75 -13.34 -2.48
C ASP A 152 -10.07 -12.96 -1.14
N ILE A 153 -9.73 -11.68 -0.98
CA ILE A 153 -8.75 -11.21 0.01
C ILE A 153 -9.24 -11.33 1.47
N LEU A 154 -10.56 -11.46 1.71
CA LEU A 154 -11.12 -11.66 3.06
C LEU A 154 -11.74 -13.04 3.31
N ILE A 155 -11.74 -13.97 2.34
CA ILE A 155 -12.31 -15.32 2.52
C ILE A 155 -11.20 -16.31 2.90
N SER A 156 -10.55 -16.04 4.03
CA SER A 156 -9.96 -17.10 4.84
C SER A 156 -10.53 -16.96 6.24
N HIS A 157 -11.77 -17.45 6.41
CA HIS A 157 -12.34 -17.73 7.73
C HIS A 157 -11.86 -19.10 8.21
#